data_AF-A0A0T5ZJU3-F1
#
_entry.id   AF-A0A0T5ZJU3-F1
#
_cell.length_a   1.000
_cell.length_b   1.000
_cell.length_c   1.000
_cell.angle_alpha   90.00
_cell.angle_beta   90.00
_cell.angle_gamma   90.00
#
_symmetry.space_group_name_H-M   'P 1'
#
loop_
_entity.id
_entity.type
_entity.pdbx_description
1 polymer ?
#
loop_
_entity_poly.entity_id
_entity_poly.type
_entity_poly.pdbx_seq_one_letter_code
_entity_poly.pdbx_strand_id
1 'polypeptide(L)'
;MANWRCPHCGTPQPEASRCWVCSRSSTCCATCLHFRRGVAANLGVCSLDPHRGAIRADEIRPCWEGRAVPPVREGLFTLVPPRR
;
A
#
# COMPACT_ATOMS: atom_id res chain seq x y z
N MET A 1 15.91 11.33 11.94
CA MET A 1 16.09 9.95 11.44
C MET A 1 14.78 9.53 10.79
N ALA A 2 14.78 9.22 9.49
CA ALA A 2 13.58 8.80 8.79
C ALA A 2 13.16 7.42 9.32
N ASN A 3 11.91 7.31 9.78
CA ASN A 3 11.30 6.07 10.18
C ASN A 3 10.16 5.74 9.21
N TRP A 4 10.36 4.77 8.32
CA TRP A 4 9.26 4.30 7.48
C TRP A 4 8.26 3.51 8.34
N ARG A 5 6.98 3.47 7.94
CA ARG A 5 5.97 2.64 8.62
C ARG A 5 5.73 1.39 7.81
N CYS A 6 5.72 0.23 8.46
CA CYS A 6 5.44 -1.02 7.78
C CYS A 6 4.03 -0.98 7.16
N PRO A 7 3.87 -1.13 5.83
CA PRO A 7 2.55 -1.03 5.20
C PRO A 7 1.63 -2.23 5.51
N HIS A 8 2.15 -3.29 6.13
CA HIS A 8 1.35 -4.43 6.62
C HIS A 8 0.84 -4.25 8.06
N CYS A 9 1.66 -3.74 8.99
CA CYS A 9 1.32 -3.67 10.42
C CYS A 9 1.31 -2.26 11.02
N GLY A 10 1.70 -1.24 10.26
CA GLY A 10 1.74 0.16 10.68
C GLY A 10 2.88 0.54 11.64
N THR A 11 3.64 -0.42 12.15
CA THR A 11 4.73 -0.19 13.11
C THR A 11 5.81 0.72 12.49
N PRO A 12 6.26 1.78 13.19
CA PRO A 12 7.41 2.59 12.75
C PRO A 12 8.71 1.76 12.80
N GLN A 13 9.54 1.90 11.78
CA GLN A 13 10.73 1.08 11.56
C GLN A 13 11.96 1.98 11.39
N PRO A 14 13.15 1.57 11.88
CA PRO A 14 14.41 2.16 11.43
C PRO A 14 14.64 1.86 9.95
N GLU A 15 15.59 2.56 9.31
CA GLU A 15 15.96 2.33 7.91
C GLU A 15 16.43 0.88 7.71
N ALA A 16 15.56 0.02 7.18
CA ALA A 16 15.77 -1.43 7.09
C ALA A 16 14.93 -2.02 5.94
N SER A 17 15.41 -3.11 5.34
CA SER A 17 14.73 -3.80 4.23
C SER A 17 13.58 -4.70 4.67
N ARG A 18 13.51 -5.06 5.96
CA ARG A 18 12.48 -5.94 6.53
C ARG A 18 11.90 -5.36 7.81
N CYS A 19 10.61 -5.59 8.02
CA CYS A 19 9.95 -5.22 9.27
C CYS A 19 10.43 -6.10 10.42
N TRP A 20 10.90 -5.52 11.52
CA TRP A 20 11.37 -6.30 12.70
C TRP A 20 10.23 -7.01 13.44
N VAL A 21 8.98 -6.59 13.22
CA VAL A 21 7.79 -7.21 13.83
C VAL A 21 7.24 -8.35 12.98
N CYS A 22 6.93 -8.10 11.69
CA CYS A 22 6.28 -9.10 10.83
C CYS A 22 7.24 -9.81 9.87
N SER A 23 8.54 -9.50 9.90
CA SER A 23 9.60 -10.06 9.04
C SER A 23 9.41 -9.90 7.53
N ARG A 24 8.39 -9.17 7.09
CA ARG A 24 8.10 -8.97 5.67
C ARG A 24 9.01 -7.91 5.05
N SER A 25 9.38 -8.14 3.78
CA SER A 25 10.20 -7.22 2.98
C SER A 25 9.42 -5.95 2.65
N SER A 26 10.02 -4.77 2.79
CA SER A 26 9.39 -3.49 2.43
C SER A 26 9.10 -3.34 0.93
N THR A 27 9.66 -4.22 0.10
CA THR A 27 9.64 -4.13 -1.37
C THR A 27 8.63 -5.03 -2.07
N CYS A 28 8.02 -6.01 -1.39
CA CYS A 28 7.12 -6.97 -2.05
C CYS A 28 5.64 -6.57 -1.97
N CYS A 29 4.85 -6.97 -2.97
CA CYS A 29 3.41 -6.75 -3.04
C CYS A 29 2.66 -7.27 -1.81
N ALA A 30 3.12 -8.35 -1.16
CA ALA A 30 2.53 -8.85 0.08
C ALA A 30 2.54 -7.84 1.23
N THR A 31 3.40 -6.82 1.18
CA THR A 31 3.45 -5.76 2.19
C THR A 31 2.73 -4.50 1.77
N CYS A 32 2.31 -4.40 0.51
CA CYS A 32 1.57 -3.24 0.01
C CYS A 32 0.21 -3.15 0.70
N LEU A 33 -0.13 -1.96 1.21
CA LEU A 33 -1.42 -1.69 1.84
C LEU A 33 -2.62 -1.87 0.89
N HIS A 34 -2.38 -1.83 -0.42
CA HIS A 34 -3.39 -2.02 -1.45
C HIS A 34 -3.52 -3.47 -1.92
N PHE A 35 -2.62 -4.38 -1.53
CA PHE A 35 -2.69 -5.78 -1.92
C PHE A 35 -3.85 -6.50 -1.20
N ARG A 36 -4.75 -7.11 -1.97
CA ARG A 36 -5.84 -7.94 -1.49
C ARG A 36 -5.51 -9.40 -1.78
N ARG A 37 -5.32 -10.19 -0.72
CA ARG A 37 -4.97 -11.61 -0.82
C ARG A 37 -6.17 -12.38 -1.40
N GLY A 38 -5.92 -13.18 -2.43
CA GLY A 38 -6.91 -14.11 -2.97
C GLY A 38 -7.03 -15.38 -2.12
N VAL A 39 -8.02 -16.19 -2.46
CA VAL A 39 -8.23 -17.52 -1.84
C VAL A 39 -7.14 -18.51 -2.27
N ALA A 40 -6.67 -18.41 -3.52
CA ALA A 40 -5.57 -19.20 -4.03
C ALA A 40 -4.22 -18.77 -3.40
N ALA A 41 -3.42 -19.76 -3.00
CA ALA A 41 -2.19 -19.52 -2.27
C ALA A 41 -1.21 -18.60 -3.03
N ASN A 42 -0.78 -17.52 -2.37
CA ASN A 42 0.17 -16.50 -2.85
C ASN A 42 -0.26 -15.64 -4.04
N LEU A 43 -1.51 -15.74 -4.49
CA LEU A 43 -2.07 -14.82 -5.47
C LEU A 43 -2.94 -13.77 -4.78
N GLY A 44 -3.06 -12.62 -5.43
CA GLY A 44 -3.94 -11.54 -5.03
C GLY A 44 -4.13 -10.55 -6.15
N VAL A 45 -4.74 -9.43 -5.82
CA VAL A 45 -4.95 -8.29 -6.72
C VAL A 45 -4.56 -7.01 -6.01
N CYS A 46 -4.15 -5.98 -6.75
CA CYS A 46 -3.97 -4.66 -6.18
C CYS A 46 -5.30 -3.89 -6.24
N SER A 47 -5.70 -3.26 -5.13
CA SER A 47 -6.92 -2.44 -5.06
C SER A 47 -6.89 -1.23 -5.98
N LEU A 48 -5.68 -0.82 -6.41
CA LEU A 48 -5.47 0.31 -7.32
C LEU A 48 -5.27 -0.14 -8.79
N ASP A 49 -5.23 -1.45 -9.06
CA ASP A 49 -5.12 -1.97 -10.43
C ASP A 49 -6.49 -1.87 -11.14
N PRO A 50 -6.62 -1.07 -12.21
CA PRO A 50 -7.88 -0.94 -12.95
C PRO A 50 -8.29 -2.24 -13.66
N HIS A 51 -7.32 -3.08 -14.03
CA HIS A 51 -7.57 -4.35 -14.71
C HIS A 51 -7.72 -5.52 -13.73
N ARG A 52 -7.45 -5.29 -12.43
CA ARG A 52 -7.48 -6.31 -11.37
C ARG A 52 -6.72 -7.58 -11.77
N GLY A 53 -5.55 -7.40 -12.38
CA GLY A 53 -4.66 -8.48 -12.76
C GLY A 53 -4.21 -9.28 -11.54
N ALA A 54 -4.11 -10.59 -11.70
CA ALA A 54 -3.54 -11.45 -10.69
C ALA A 54 -2.06 -11.10 -10.50
N ILE A 55 -1.66 -10.83 -9.26
CA ILE A 55 -0.28 -10.56 -8.87
C ILE A 55 0.12 -11.53 -7.78
N ARG A 56 1.37 -12.02 -7.82
CA ARG A 56 1.89 -12.82 -6.72
C ARG A 56 2.28 -11.94 -5.55
N ALA A 57 2.20 -12.51 -4.35
CA ALA A 57 2.54 -11.84 -3.10
C ALA A 57 4.06 -11.48 -3.02
N ASP A 58 4.92 -12.27 -3.67
CA ASP A 58 6.38 -12.07 -3.74
C ASP A 58 6.83 -11.15 -4.88
N GLU A 59 5.93 -10.74 -5.78
CA GLU A 59 6.27 -9.81 -6.86
C GLU A 59 6.63 -8.42 -6.33
N ILE A 60 7.51 -7.73 -7.06
CA ILE A 60 7.84 -6.31 -6.88
C ILE A 60 7.30 -5.59 -8.10
N ARG A 61 6.22 -4.82 -7.91
CA ARG A 61 5.65 -3.96 -8.97
C ARG A 61 5.62 -2.51 -8.51
N PRO A 62 5.74 -1.55 -9.45
CA PRO A 62 5.41 -0.17 -9.13
C PRO A 62 3.97 -0.11 -8.59
N CYS A 63 3.75 0.71 -7.57
CA CYS A 63 2.40 0.91 -7.07
C CYS A 63 1.58 1.60 -8.17
N TRP A 64 0.42 1.03 -8.51
CA TRP A 64 -0.52 1.74 -9.36
C TRP A 64 -0.88 3.05 -8.68
N GLU A 65 -0.70 4.17 -9.36
CA GLU A 65 -1.09 5.45 -8.82
C GLU A 65 -2.60 5.47 -8.70
N GLY A 66 -3.10 5.47 -7.47
CA GLY A 66 -4.52 5.63 -7.22
C GLY A 66 -4.95 6.94 -7.87
N ARG A 67 -6.02 6.89 -8.67
CA ARG A 67 -6.62 8.09 -9.27
C ARG A 67 -6.69 9.15 -8.18
N ALA A 68 -5.99 10.27 -8.39
CA ALA A 68 -5.90 11.34 -7.40
C ALA A 68 -7.31 11.63 -6.90
N VAL A 69 -7.58 11.33 -5.63
CA VAL A 69 -8.86 11.67 -5.02
C VAL A 69 -8.86 13.19 -5.00
N PRO A 70 -9.75 13.86 -5.74
CA PRO A 70 -9.79 15.30 -5.73
C PRO A 70 -10.04 15.75 -4.29
N PRO A 71 -9.41 16.85 -3.83
CA PRO A 71 -9.63 17.36 -2.50
C PRO A 71 -11.13 17.51 -2.24
N VAL A 72 -11.57 17.07 -1.06
CA VAL A 72 -12.97 17.21 -0.67
C VAL A 72 -13.19 18.69 -0.38
N ARG A 73 -14.24 19.28 -0.98
CA ARG A 73 -14.68 20.63 -0.64
C ARG A 73 -15.44 20.58 0.67
N GLU A 74 -14.85 21.11 1.73
CA GLU A 74 -15.52 21.33 3.01
C GLU A 74 -15.96 22.80 3.06
N GLY A 75 -16.95 23.14 2.24
CA GLY A 75 -17.44 24.50 2.03
C GLY A 75 -17.06 25.13 0.69
N LEU A 76 -17.47 26.38 0.47
CA LEU A 76 -17.33 27.05 -0.83
C LEU A 76 -15.87 27.39 -1.17
N PHE A 77 -15.03 27.62 -0.17
CA PHE A 77 -13.65 28.09 -0.34
C PHE A 77 -12.57 27.15 0.24
N THR A 78 -12.95 26.07 0.93
CA THR A 78 -12.00 25.22 1.64
C THR A 78 -11.82 23.88 0.94
N LEU A 79 -10.58 23.60 0.52
CA LEU A 79 -10.16 22.30 0.02
C LEU A 79 -9.38 21.56 1.11
N VAL A 80 -9.85 20.37 1.46
CA VAL A 80 -9.21 19.52 2.47
C VAL A 80 -8.64 18.29 1.77
N PRO A 81 -7.36 17.92 2.02
CA PRO A 81 -6.81 16.69 1.47
C PRO A 81 -7.57 15.48 2.02
N PRO A 82 -7.85 14.47 1.18
CA PRO A 82 -8.53 13.25 1.64
C PRO A 82 -7.71 12.58 2.74
N ARG A 83 -8.36 12.23 3.85
CA ARG A 83 -7.73 11.45 4.91
C ARG A 83 -7.45 10.05 4.35
N ARG A 84 -6.18 9.63 4.43
CA ARG A 84 -5.71 8.30 4.02
C ARG A 84 -6.13 7.24 5.03
#